data_AF-E4X0I6-F1
#
_entry.id   AF-E4X0I6-F1
#
_cell.length_a   1.000
_cell.length_b   1.000
_cell.length_c   1.000
_cell.angle_alpha   90.00
_cell.angle_beta   90.00
_cell.angle_gamma   90.00
#
_symmetry.space_group_name_H-M   'P 1'
#
loop_
_entity.id
_entity.type
_entity.pdbx_description
1 polymer ?
#
loop_
_entity_poly.entity_id
_entity_poly.type
_entity_poly.pdbx_seq_one_letter_code
_entity_poly.pdbx_strand_id
1 'polypeptide(L)'
;MAADVGLSLLPVPLVHLAGLDVQRNAVHKYIQDSFRASQNVAARFDFVPIDNNYAPKKETREHVEQYVPRGIFKKKWMIKHLSELPSVICLFVDLEWTDQNWDQRLTEIVSKIAIIRHLIEGRRIQICLVLLQKAEGGEKNTKRVDELQLQTELPRNRIFVLPVTPEHLTGYIQQLQARLLERANSYYESIVSELKLRIENNASKIYPLLFCRYLFKAKGSTKWLC
;
A
#
# COMPACT_ATOMS: atom_id res chain seq x y z
N MET A 1 -22.56 -9.95 -19.08
CA MET A 1 -21.34 -10.61 -19.60
C MET A 1 -20.28 -10.61 -18.51
N ALA A 2 -20.16 -11.72 -17.78
CA ALA A 2 -19.16 -11.86 -16.72
C ALA A 2 -17.83 -12.23 -17.39
N ALA A 3 -16.93 -11.25 -17.49
CA ALA A 3 -15.61 -11.49 -18.06
C ALA A 3 -14.85 -12.50 -17.19
N ASP A 4 -14.25 -13.47 -17.86
CA ASP A 4 -13.39 -14.52 -17.34
C ASP A 4 -12.01 -13.95 -16.92
N VAL A 5 -12.01 -13.09 -15.90
CA VAL A 5 -10.86 -12.25 -15.51
C VAL A 5 -9.95 -12.95 -14.47
N GLY A 6 -10.28 -14.18 -14.06
CA GLY A 6 -9.68 -14.78 -12.86
C GLY A 6 -8.27 -15.34 -13.01
N LEU A 7 -7.82 -15.66 -14.24
CA LEU A 7 -6.57 -16.40 -14.49
C LEU A 7 -5.67 -15.79 -15.57
N SER A 8 -6.17 -14.79 -16.31
CA SER A 8 -5.46 -14.14 -17.42
C SER A 8 -4.70 -12.87 -17.01
N LEU A 9 -4.96 -12.34 -15.81
CA LEU A 9 -4.23 -11.19 -15.29
C LEU A 9 -2.96 -11.64 -14.57
N LEU A 10 -1.83 -11.05 -14.95
CA LEU A 10 -0.61 -11.17 -14.16
C LEU A 10 -0.91 -10.66 -12.76
N PRO A 11 -0.60 -11.45 -11.73
CA PRO A 11 -0.87 -11.08 -10.37
C PRO A 11 0.10 -9.98 -9.93
N VAL A 12 -0.34 -8.72 -9.99
CA VAL A 12 0.46 -7.55 -9.63
C VAL A 12 -0.01 -6.94 -8.30
N PRO A 13 0.90 -6.44 -7.46
CA PRO A 13 0.55 -5.67 -6.26
C PRO A 13 -0.30 -4.46 -6.60
N LEU A 14 -1.31 -4.20 -5.75
CA LEU A 14 -2.17 -3.02 -5.84
C LEU A 14 -1.71 -1.95 -4.85
N VAL A 15 -1.43 -0.76 -5.36
CA VAL A 15 -1.06 0.42 -4.57
C VAL A 15 -2.10 1.51 -4.79
N HIS A 16 -2.63 2.04 -3.69
CA HIS A 16 -3.58 3.15 -3.72
C HIS A 16 -2.86 4.48 -3.48
N LEU A 17 -3.14 5.46 -4.32
CA LEU A 17 -2.57 6.81 -4.25
C LEU A 17 -3.69 7.79 -3.87
N ALA A 18 -3.51 8.53 -2.78
CA ALA A 18 -4.52 9.44 -2.22
C ALA A 18 -3.92 10.82 -1.91
N GLY A 19 -4.77 11.84 -1.80
CA GLY A 19 -4.37 13.20 -1.38
C GLY A 19 -3.96 14.16 -2.50
N LEU A 20 -4.00 13.72 -3.77
CA LEU A 20 -3.78 14.59 -4.93
C LEU A 20 -5.07 15.29 -5.35
N ASP A 21 -5.06 16.62 -5.36
CA ASP A 21 -6.13 17.45 -5.94
C ASP A 21 -5.86 17.74 -7.43
N VAL A 22 -6.37 16.87 -8.30
CA VAL A 22 -6.21 16.94 -9.77
C VAL A 22 -7.05 18.06 -10.40
N GLN A 23 -8.10 18.52 -9.71
CA GLN A 23 -9.02 19.52 -10.26
C GLN A 23 -8.44 20.93 -10.16
N ARG A 24 -7.76 21.22 -9.04
CA ARG A 24 -7.23 22.56 -8.77
C ARG A 24 -5.74 22.72 -9.03
N ASN A 25 -4.97 21.63 -8.98
CA ASN A 25 -3.51 21.69 -9.09
C ASN A 25 -2.98 20.96 -10.33
N ALA A 26 -2.37 21.71 -11.25
CA ALA A 26 -1.78 21.17 -12.48
C ALA A 26 -0.61 20.21 -12.20
N VAL A 27 0.15 20.42 -11.13
CA VAL A 27 1.23 19.51 -10.71
C VAL A 27 0.65 18.16 -10.30
N HIS A 28 -0.42 18.17 -9.52
CA HIS A 28 -1.08 16.93 -9.09
C HIS A 28 -1.64 16.15 -10.27
N LYS A 29 -2.22 16.86 -11.24
CA LYS A 29 -2.65 16.27 -12.50
C LYS A 29 -1.47 15.65 -13.25
N TYR A 30 -0.35 16.36 -13.36
CA TYR A 30 0.85 15.82 -14.00
C TYR A 30 1.40 14.58 -13.29
N ILE A 31 1.45 14.57 -11.96
CA ILE A 31 1.83 13.39 -11.18
C ILE A 31 0.88 12.23 -11.51
N GLN A 32 -0.44 12.47 -11.48
CA GLN A 32 -1.42 11.44 -11.81
C GLN A 32 -1.23 10.88 -13.23
N ASP A 33 -1.08 11.76 -14.21
CA ASP A 33 -0.93 11.39 -15.61
C ASP A 33 0.40 10.65 -15.83
N SER A 34 1.46 11.03 -15.14
CA SER A 34 2.74 10.33 -15.19
C SER A 34 2.63 8.92 -14.64
N PHE A 35 1.98 8.73 -13.48
CA PHE A 35 1.75 7.39 -12.91
C PHE A 35 0.89 6.49 -13.80
N ARG A 36 -0.06 7.07 -14.53
CA ARG A 36 -0.90 6.35 -15.52
C ARG A 36 -0.12 6.02 -16.79
N ALA A 37 0.72 6.94 -17.27
CA ALA A 37 1.54 6.73 -18.46
C ALA A 37 2.65 5.70 -18.23
N SER A 38 3.27 5.70 -17.04
CA SER A 38 4.27 4.72 -16.62
C SER A 38 3.65 3.55 -15.85
N GLN A 39 2.49 3.05 -16.29
CA GLN A 39 1.86 1.90 -15.67
C GLN A 39 2.83 0.73 -15.67
N ASN A 40 3.45 0.49 -14.52
CA ASN A 40 4.49 -0.50 -14.37
C ASN A 40 3.84 -1.88 -14.43
N VAL A 41 4.30 -2.75 -15.34
CA VAL A 41 3.80 -4.13 -15.42
C VAL A 41 3.98 -4.86 -14.08
N ALA A 42 4.88 -4.40 -13.21
CA ALA A 42 5.12 -4.95 -11.89
C ALA A 42 4.19 -4.42 -10.76
N ALA A 43 3.41 -3.35 -10.96
CA ALA A 43 2.45 -2.85 -9.95
C ALA A 43 1.29 -2.05 -10.57
N ARG A 44 0.09 -2.24 -10.01
CA ARG A 44 -1.07 -1.41 -10.34
C ARG A 44 -1.17 -0.23 -9.37
N PHE A 45 -1.25 0.98 -9.91
CA PHE A 45 -1.43 2.21 -9.14
C PHE A 45 -2.83 2.79 -9.40
N ASP A 46 -3.67 2.77 -8.37
CA ASP A 46 -5.04 3.29 -8.45
C ASP A 46 -5.16 4.58 -7.64
N PHE A 47 -5.73 5.62 -8.23
CA PHE A 47 -6.01 6.88 -7.54
C PHE A 47 -7.35 6.79 -6.84
N VAL A 48 -7.35 7.05 -5.53
CA VAL A 48 -8.52 6.93 -4.67
C VAL A 48 -8.67 8.15 -3.76
N PRO A 49 -9.90 8.51 -3.37
CA PRO A 49 -10.09 9.55 -2.37
C PRO A 49 -9.59 9.08 -0.99
N ILE A 50 -9.30 10.01 -0.09
CA ILE A 50 -8.73 9.70 1.24
C ILE A 50 -9.72 8.86 2.07
N ASP A 51 -11.01 9.10 1.90
CA ASP A 51 -12.12 8.43 2.58
C ASP A 51 -12.59 7.16 1.86
N ASN A 52 -11.79 6.61 0.95
CA ASN A 52 -12.13 5.41 0.19
C ASN A 52 -12.50 4.25 1.14
N ASN A 53 -13.72 3.73 0.96
CA ASN A 53 -14.25 2.69 1.83
C ASN A 53 -13.64 1.33 1.47
N TYR A 54 -12.83 0.77 2.38
CA TYR A 54 -12.34 -0.59 2.24
C TYR A 54 -13.27 -1.55 2.98
N ALA A 55 -13.73 -2.62 2.32
CA ALA A 55 -14.62 -3.62 2.95
C ALA A 55 -14.10 -4.03 4.35
N PRO A 56 -14.88 -4.34 5.38
CA PRO A 56 -14.31 -4.69 6.69
C PRO A 56 -13.49 -6.00 6.66
N LYS A 57 -12.58 -6.19 7.63
CA LYS A 57 -11.95 -7.51 7.84
C LYS A 57 -12.98 -8.44 8.45
N LYS A 58 -13.20 -9.60 7.84
CA LYS A 58 -14.01 -10.66 8.47
C LYS A 58 -13.25 -11.17 9.70
N GLU A 59 -13.94 -11.28 10.83
CA GLU A 59 -13.39 -11.84 12.07
C GLU A 59 -12.70 -13.18 11.80
N THR A 60 -11.51 -13.32 12.38
CA THR A 60 -10.73 -14.54 12.26
C THR A 60 -11.23 -15.48 13.35
N ARG A 61 -11.81 -16.62 12.96
CA ARG A 61 -12.30 -17.62 13.93
C ARG A 61 -11.13 -18.15 14.74
N GLU A 62 -11.26 -18.09 16.06
CA GLU A 62 -10.20 -18.44 17.02
C GLU A 62 -9.89 -19.94 17.04
N HIS A 63 -10.86 -20.79 16.70
CA HIS A 63 -10.69 -22.25 16.69
C HIS A 63 -10.31 -22.78 15.30
N VAL A 64 -9.02 -22.72 14.97
CA VAL A 64 -8.48 -23.29 13.71
C VAL A 64 -8.56 -24.82 13.71
N GLU A 65 -8.40 -25.45 14.87
CA GLU A 65 -8.33 -26.92 15.03
C GLU A 65 -9.66 -27.63 14.71
N GLN A 66 -10.81 -26.96 14.84
CA GLN A 66 -12.14 -27.51 14.55
C GLN A 66 -12.66 -27.13 13.15
N TYR A 67 -11.88 -26.37 12.38
CA TYR A 67 -12.35 -25.82 11.11
C TYR A 67 -12.09 -26.79 9.95
N VAL A 68 -13.16 -27.41 9.46
CA VAL A 68 -13.15 -28.13 8.18
C VAL A 68 -13.44 -27.12 7.05
N PRO A 69 -12.47 -26.80 6.18
CA PRO A 69 -12.69 -25.87 5.08
C PRO A 69 -13.64 -26.46 4.04
N ARG A 70 -14.60 -25.65 3.57
CA ARG A 70 -15.39 -25.99 2.38
C ARG A 70 -14.54 -25.80 1.13
N GLY A 71 -14.11 -26.91 0.54
CA GLY A 71 -13.31 -26.93 -0.68
C GLY A 71 -11.85 -26.49 -0.50
N ILE A 72 -11.06 -26.65 -1.57
CA ILE A 72 -9.61 -26.45 -1.58
C ILE A 72 -9.25 -24.95 -1.66
N PHE A 73 -10.04 -24.14 -2.37
CA PHE A 73 -9.74 -22.72 -2.63
C PHE A 73 -10.87 -21.78 -2.20
N LYS A 74 -10.50 -20.62 -1.62
CA LYS A 74 -11.43 -19.47 -1.54
C LYS A 74 -11.38 -18.73 -2.88
N LYS A 75 -12.39 -18.93 -3.73
CA LYS A 75 -12.53 -18.29 -5.05
C LYS A 75 -12.36 -16.76 -5.00
N LYS A 76 -12.83 -16.10 -3.94
CA LYS A 76 -12.74 -14.64 -3.76
C LYS A 76 -11.41 -14.14 -3.17
N TRP A 77 -10.47 -15.00 -2.78
CA TRP A 77 -9.24 -14.55 -2.12
C TRP A 77 -8.31 -13.81 -3.09
N MET A 78 -8.12 -14.35 -4.30
CA MET A 78 -7.26 -13.70 -5.31
C MET A 78 -7.85 -12.36 -5.74
N ILE A 79 -9.13 -12.32 -6.13
CA ILE A 79 -9.83 -11.09 -6.53
C ILE A 79 -9.71 -10.03 -5.43
N LYS A 80 -9.94 -10.39 -4.17
CA LYS A 80 -9.83 -9.44 -3.05
C LYS A 80 -8.46 -8.77 -2.94
N HIS A 81 -7.37 -9.53 -3.12
CA HIS A 81 -6.01 -8.99 -3.03
C HIS A 81 -5.46 -8.41 -4.34
N LEU A 82 -6.15 -8.65 -5.47
CA LEU A 82 -5.81 -8.14 -6.80
C LEU A 82 -6.57 -6.87 -7.17
N SER A 83 -7.78 -6.70 -6.65
CA SER A 83 -8.67 -5.64 -7.12
C SER A 83 -9.35 -4.85 -6.03
N GLU A 84 -9.45 -5.36 -4.80
CA GLU A 84 -10.24 -4.70 -3.75
C GLU A 84 -9.38 -4.11 -2.62
N LEU A 85 -8.25 -4.75 -2.27
CA LEU A 85 -7.41 -4.34 -1.16
C LEU A 85 -5.99 -4.01 -1.62
N PRO A 86 -5.51 -2.79 -1.37
CA PRO A 86 -4.14 -2.45 -1.64
C PRO A 86 -3.19 -3.09 -0.64
N SER A 87 -1.97 -3.38 -1.07
CA SER A 87 -0.84 -3.69 -0.19
C SER A 87 -0.29 -2.43 0.48
N VAL A 88 -0.33 -1.30 -0.24
CA VAL A 88 0.19 0.00 0.20
C VAL A 88 -0.82 1.10 -0.13
N ILE A 89 -1.05 2.00 0.82
CA ILE A 89 -1.73 3.28 0.61
C ILE A 89 -0.69 4.38 0.73
N CYS A 90 -0.59 5.23 -0.27
CA CYS A 90 0.35 6.34 -0.34
C CYS A 90 -0.43 7.66 -0.29
N LEU A 91 -0.18 8.48 0.73
CA LEU A 91 -0.77 9.80 0.91
C LEU A 91 0.20 10.87 0.40
N PHE A 92 -0.23 11.63 -0.60
CA PHE A 92 0.49 12.81 -1.10
C PHE A 92 0.04 14.05 -0.34
N VAL A 93 0.99 14.90 0.03
CA VAL A 93 0.75 16.15 0.74
C VAL A 93 1.67 17.24 0.20
N ASP A 94 1.09 18.40 -0.14
CA ASP A 94 1.85 19.63 -0.36
C ASP A 94 2.39 20.15 0.97
N LEU A 95 3.70 20.00 1.21
CA LEU A 95 4.34 20.44 2.44
C LEU A 95 5.80 20.85 2.18
N GLU A 96 6.07 22.13 2.39
CA GLU A 96 7.42 22.68 2.33
C GLU A 96 8.08 22.65 3.73
N TRP A 97 9.39 22.41 3.78
CA TRP A 97 10.14 22.44 5.05
C TRP A 97 10.16 23.82 5.71
N THR A 98 9.98 24.87 4.91
CA THR A 98 10.00 26.28 5.31
C THR A 98 8.61 26.85 5.54
N ASP A 99 7.55 26.02 5.54
CA ASP A 99 6.18 26.48 5.78
C ASP A 99 6.07 27.11 7.18
N GLN A 100 5.59 28.36 7.23
CA GLN A 100 5.41 29.12 8.47
C GLN A 100 4.35 28.48 9.38
N ASN A 101 3.39 27.77 8.79
CA ASN A 101 2.30 27.11 9.50
C ASN A 101 2.55 25.60 9.67
N TRP A 102 3.82 25.21 9.86
CA TRP A 102 4.24 23.82 9.97
C TRP A 102 3.39 22.97 10.93
N ASP A 103 3.14 23.48 12.14
CA ASP A 103 2.41 22.73 13.17
C ASP A 103 0.95 22.46 12.79
N GLN A 104 0.31 23.42 12.11
CA GLN A 104 -1.05 23.27 11.61
C GLN A 104 -1.11 22.23 10.49
N ARG A 105 -0.15 22.29 9.55
CA ARG A 105 -0.02 21.30 8.47
C ARG A 105 0.25 19.91 9.02
N LEU A 106 1.12 19.80 10.02
CA LEU A 106 1.43 18.54 10.68
C LEU A 106 0.18 17.92 11.32
N THR A 107 -0.61 18.74 12.02
CA THR A 107 -1.90 18.32 12.61
C THR A 107 -2.88 17.83 11.54
N GLU A 108 -2.95 18.51 10.40
CA GLU A 108 -3.77 18.09 9.25
C GLU A 108 -3.33 16.71 8.71
N ILE A 109 -2.01 16.48 8.57
CA ILE A 109 -1.44 15.22 8.10
C ILE A 109 -1.74 14.08 9.08
N VAL A 110 -1.53 14.31 10.37
CA VAL A 110 -1.84 13.34 11.43
C VAL A 110 -3.32 12.95 11.38
N SER A 111 -4.20 13.94 11.21
CA SER A 111 -5.65 13.71 11.09
C SER A 111 -6.00 12.86 9.86
N LYS A 112 -5.41 13.16 8.69
CA LYS A 112 -5.60 12.36 7.46
C LYS A 112 -5.10 10.93 7.62
N ILE A 113 -3.95 10.74 8.26
CA ILE A 113 -3.40 9.41 8.54
C ILE A 113 -4.29 8.65 9.52
N ALA A 114 -4.83 9.31 10.54
CA ALA A 114 -5.77 8.70 11.49
C ALA A 114 -7.04 8.19 10.78
N ILE A 115 -7.60 8.99 9.85
CA ILE A 115 -8.72 8.56 9.00
C ILE A 115 -8.36 7.31 8.21
N ILE A 116 -7.22 7.31 7.51
CA ILE A 116 -6.77 6.16 6.72
C ILE A 116 -6.59 4.92 7.63
N ARG A 117 -5.97 5.07 8.80
CA ARG A 117 -5.78 4.00 9.78
C ARG A 117 -7.10 3.37 10.22
N HIS A 118 -8.10 4.19 10.48
CA HIS A 118 -9.44 3.72 10.83
C HIS A 118 -10.09 2.95 9.67
N LEU A 119 -9.97 3.44 8.44
CA LEU A 119 -10.52 2.77 7.24
C LEU A 119 -9.87 1.41 6.95
N ILE A 120 -8.62 1.21 7.37
CA ILE A 120 -7.89 -0.06 7.20
C ILE A 120 -7.82 -0.90 8.47
N GLU A 121 -8.59 -0.56 9.50
CA GLU A 121 -8.49 -1.17 10.82
C GLU A 121 -8.58 -2.72 10.76
N GLY A 122 -7.74 -3.37 11.56
CA GLY A 122 -7.58 -4.81 11.58
C GLY A 122 -6.80 -5.40 10.40
N ARG A 123 -6.38 -4.59 9.41
CA ARG A 123 -5.56 -5.02 8.27
C ARG A 123 -4.12 -4.56 8.41
N ARG A 124 -3.24 -5.25 7.68
CA ARG A 124 -1.80 -4.96 7.66
C ARG A 124 -1.38 -4.09 6.48
N ILE A 125 -2.31 -3.33 5.90
CA ILE A 125 -2.02 -2.47 4.76
C ILE A 125 -0.99 -1.44 5.20
N GLN A 126 0.06 -1.24 4.40
CA GLN A 126 1.12 -0.30 4.74
C GLN A 126 0.71 1.12 4.34
N ILE A 127 0.95 2.10 5.20
CA ILE A 127 0.73 3.53 4.90
C ILE A 127 2.08 4.18 4.59
N CYS A 128 2.17 4.88 3.47
CA CYS A 128 3.32 5.70 3.08
C CYS A 128 2.90 7.17 2.94
N LEU A 129 3.80 8.09 3.27
CA LEU A 129 3.61 9.53 3.16
C LEU A 129 4.58 10.07 2.10
N VAL A 130 4.08 10.86 1.16
CA VAL A 130 4.88 11.54 0.14
C VAL A 130 4.68 13.04 0.28
N LEU A 131 5.77 13.75 0.53
CA LEU A 131 5.80 15.20 0.62
C LEU A 131 6.18 15.79 -0.73
N LEU A 132 5.34 16.67 -1.27
CA LEU A 132 5.62 17.41 -2.51
C LEU A 132 6.35 18.70 -2.16
N GLN A 133 7.52 18.92 -2.77
CA GLN A 133 8.39 20.08 -2.49
C GLN A 133 8.75 20.84 -3.75
N LYS A 134 8.43 22.13 -3.83
CA LYS A 134 8.57 22.97 -5.02
C LYS A 134 9.96 23.60 -5.18
N ALA A 135 10.70 23.75 -4.08
CA ALA A 135 12.03 24.35 -4.14
C ALA A 135 13.12 23.29 -4.38
N GLU A 136 14.16 23.65 -5.15
CA GLU A 136 15.45 22.93 -5.14
C GLU A 136 16.19 23.06 -3.79
N GLY A 137 15.67 23.92 -2.92
CA GLY A 137 16.23 24.26 -1.63
C GLY A 137 15.84 23.27 -0.54
N GLY A 138 16.81 22.44 -0.18
CA GLY A 138 17.02 22.06 1.20
C GLY A 138 17.23 20.58 1.36
N GLU A 139 18.45 20.21 1.75
CA GLU A 139 18.77 18.95 2.40
C GLU A 139 17.57 18.43 3.20
N LYS A 140 17.30 17.11 3.12
CA LYS A 140 16.28 16.46 3.94
C LYS A 140 16.38 17.02 5.35
N ASN A 141 15.41 17.84 5.77
CA ASN A 141 15.46 18.47 7.08
C ASN A 141 15.23 17.35 8.11
N THR A 142 16.33 16.75 8.55
CA THR A 142 16.31 15.51 9.34
C THR A 142 15.47 15.69 10.59
N LYS A 143 15.53 16.87 11.22
CA LYS A 143 14.72 17.25 12.37
C LYS A 143 13.22 17.23 12.06
N ARG A 144 12.80 17.81 10.93
CA ARG A 144 11.39 17.82 10.51
C ARG A 144 10.90 16.43 10.10
N VAL A 145 11.77 15.60 9.51
CA VAL A 145 11.46 14.19 9.22
C VAL A 145 11.28 13.40 10.51
N ASP A 146 12.12 13.64 11.52
CA ASP A 146 12.00 12.99 12.84
C ASP A 146 10.72 13.42 13.56
N GLU A 147 10.36 14.70 13.47
CA GLU A 147 9.10 15.22 13.99
C GLU A 147 7.88 14.59 13.28
N LEU A 148 7.90 14.50 11.95
CA LEU A 148 6.87 13.79 11.18
C LEU A 148 6.77 12.32 11.59
N GLN A 149 7.91 11.64 11.72
CA GLN A 149 7.95 10.25 12.16
C GLN A 149 7.32 10.08 13.55
N LEU A 150 7.63 10.98 14.49
CA LEU A 150 7.11 10.93 15.85
C LEU A 150 5.59 11.16 15.87
N GLN A 151 5.10 12.18 15.18
CA GLN A 151 3.68 12.56 15.22
C GLN A 151 2.77 11.63 14.40
N THR A 152 3.28 11.14 13.26
CA THR A 152 2.50 10.24 12.38
C THR A 152 2.67 8.77 12.74
N GLU A 153 3.63 8.45 13.63
CA GLU A 153 4.11 7.11 13.99
C GLU A 153 4.41 6.24 12.75
N LEU A 154 4.82 6.88 11.64
CA LEU A 154 5.26 6.17 10.44
C LEU A 154 6.77 5.99 10.50
N PRO A 155 7.31 4.80 10.16
CA PRO A 155 8.75 4.61 10.09
C PRO A 155 9.34 5.47 8.96
N ARG A 156 10.57 5.97 9.17
CA ARG A 156 11.28 6.83 8.20
C ARG A 156 11.30 6.29 6.77
N ASN A 157 11.36 4.97 6.61
CA ASN A 157 11.40 4.30 5.32
C ASN A 157 10.06 4.29 4.56
N ARG A 158 9.00 4.87 5.16
CA ARG A 158 7.68 5.11 4.56
C ARG A 158 7.38 6.59 4.36
N ILE A 159 8.32 7.48 4.68
CA ILE A 159 8.24 8.91 4.40
C ILE A 159 9.14 9.20 3.21
N PHE A 160 8.55 9.68 2.12
CA PHE A 160 9.22 10.00 0.89
C PHE A 160 9.08 11.50 0.60
N VAL A 161 10.08 12.04 -0.10
CA VAL A 161 10.09 13.42 -0.57
C VAL A 161 10.12 13.36 -2.09
N LEU A 162 9.17 14.02 -2.74
CA LEU A 162 9.09 14.15 -4.18
C LEU A 162 9.37 15.62 -4.56
N PRO A 163 10.56 15.92 -5.10
CA PRO A 163 10.86 17.23 -5.64
C PRO A 163 10.00 17.51 -6.88
N VAL A 164 9.29 18.62 -6.86
CA VAL A 164 8.45 19.13 -7.94
C VAL A 164 9.25 20.14 -8.74
N THR A 165 10.27 19.65 -9.45
CA THR A 165 11.01 20.45 -10.43
C THR A 165 10.54 20.09 -11.84
N PRO A 166 10.14 21.06 -12.68
CA PRO A 166 9.56 20.78 -14.01
C PRO A 166 10.45 19.93 -14.92
N GLU A 167 11.77 20.04 -14.80
CA GLU A 167 12.74 19.39 -15.69
C GLU A 167 12.97 17.91 -15.38
N HIS A 168 12.75 17.47 -14.14
CA HIS A 168 13.14 16.13 -13.66
C HIS A 168 12.03 15.35 -12.95
N LEU A 169 10.82 15.92 -12.86
CA LEU A 169 9.69 15.33 -12.14
C LEU A 169 9.39 13.88 -12.59
N THR A 170 9.43 13.58 -13.89
CA THR A 170 9.20 12.21 -14.40
C THR A 170 10.18 11.20 -13.81
N GLY A 171 11.47 11.55 -13.72
CA GLY A 171 12.50 10.68 -13.18
C GLY A 171 12.28 10.42 -11.69
N TYR A 172 11.91 11.45 -10.92
CA TYR A 172 11.59 11.29 -9.51
C TYR A 172 10.32 10.46 -9.29
N ILE A 173 9.31 10.60 -10.15
CA ILE A 173 8.09 9.77 -10.11
C ILE A 173 8.43 8.30 -10.37
N GLN A 174 9.29 7.98 -11.34
CA GLN A 174 9.73 6.61 -11.58
C GLN A 174 10.47 6.01 -10.39
N GLN A 175 11.34 6.78 -9.73
CA GLN A 175 12.01 6.34 -8.51
C GLN A 175 11.00 6.11 -7.38
N LEU A 176 10.02 7.00 -7.22
CA LEU A 176 8.94 6.83 -6.23
C LEU A 176 8.12 5.56 -6.52
N GLN A 177 7.78 5.29 -7.77
CA GLN A 177 7.09 4.06 -8.18
C GLN A 177 7.87 2.81 -7.76
N ALA A 178 9.19 2.78 -8.01
CA ALA A 178 10.04 1.67 -7.61
C ALA A 178 10.07 1.48 -6.08
N ARG A 179 10.12 2.56 -5.30
CA ARG A 179 10.08 2.51 -3.83
C ARG A 179 8.73 2.01 -3.31
N LEU A 180 7.62 2.43 -3.92
CA LEU A 180 6.28 1.95 -3.56
C LEU A 180 6.10 0.47 -3.91
N LEU A 181 6.64 0.03 -5.03
CA LEU A 181 6.67 -1.38 -5.42
C LEU A 181 7.47 -2.23 -4.41
N GLU A 182 8.65 -1.76 -3.98
CA GLU A 182 9.44 -2.42 -2.93
C GLU A 182 8.63 -2.60 -1.63
N ARG A 183 7.85 -1.57 -1.24
CA ARG A 183 6.97 -1.63 -0.06
C ARG A 183 5.83 -2.63 -0.26
N ALA A 184 5.22 -2.65 -1.43
CA ALA A 184 4.20 -3.61 -1.77
C ALA A 184 4.72 -5.06 -1.73
N ASN A 185 5.92 -5.29 -2.27
CA ASN A 185 6.59 -6.59 -2.24
C ASN A 185 6.87 -7.04 -0.80
N SER A 186 7.44 -6.16 0.04
CA SER A 186 7.68 -6.42 1.46
C SER A 186 6.40 -6.79 2.22
N TYR A 187 5.25 -6.18 1.89
CA TYR A 187 3.96 -6.57 2.44
C TYR A 187 3.64 -8.04 2.14
N TYR A 188 3.75 -8.47 0.88
CA TYR A 188 3.46 -9.86 0.50
C TYR A 188 4.47 -10.85 1.09
N GLU A 189 5.75 -10.48 1.16
CA GLU A 189 6.79 -11.28 1.85
C GLU A 189 6.43 -11.49 3.32
N SER A 190 5.97 -10.45 4.02
CA SER A 190 5.56 -10.57 5.43
C SER A 190 4.38 -11.53 5.63
N ILE A 191 3.43 -11.54 4.69
CA ILE A 191 2.29 -12.46 4.70
C ILE A 191 2.77 -13.89 4.47
N VAL A 192 3.67 -14.09 3.50
CA VAL A 192 4.24 -15.42 3.20
C VAL A 192 4.98 -15.97 4.41
N SER A 193 5.81 -15.15 5.06
CA SER A 193 6.57 -15.55 6.24
C SER A 193 5.66 -15.93 7.41
N GLU A 194 4.61 -15.16 7.69
CA GLU A 194 3.63 -15.54 8.72
C GLU A 194 2.89 -16.84 8.38
N LEU A 195 2.51 -17.02 7.10
CA LEU A 195 1.86 -18.26 6.67
C LEU A 195 2.77 -19.47 6.87
N LYS A 196 4.07 -19.34 6.58
CA LYS A 196 5.06 -20.40 6.83
C LYS A 196 5.15 -20.74 8.32
N LEU A 197 5.32 -19.73 9.18
CA LEU A 197 5.35 -19.92 10.64
C LEU A 197 4.05 -20.57 11.17
N ARG A 198 2.89 -20.17 10.65
CA ARG A 198 1.60 -20.77 11.03
C ARG A 198 1.50 -22.23 10.59
N ILE A 199 2.03 -22.56 9.42
CA ILE A 199 2.11 -23.94 8.94
C ILE A 199 3.02 -24.76 9.87
N GLU A 200 4.24 -24.27 10.15
CA GLU A 200 5.22 -24.95 11.01
C GLU A 200 4.65 -25.21 12.42
N ASN A 201 4.07 -24.19 13.05
CA ASN A 201 3.51 -24.29 14.40
C ASN A 201 2.29 -25.20 14.52
N ASN A 202 1.60 -25.49 13.43
CA ASN A 202 0.38 -26.30 13.44
C ASN A 202 0.45 -27.51 12.49
N ALA A 203 1.64 -27.91 12.04
CA ALA A 203 1.81 -28.94 11.01
C ALA A 203 1.16 -30.28 11.39
N SER A 204 1.16 -30.64 12.69
CA SER A 204 0.53 -31.85 13.21
C SER A 204 -0.96 -31.72 13.50
N LYS A 205 -1.52 -30.51 13.49
CA LYS A 205 -2.91 -30.19 13.90
C LYS A 205 -3.78 -29.59 12.79
N ILE A 206 -3.19 -29.21 11.66
CA ILE A 206 -3.93 -28.62 10.54
C ILE A 206 -4.62 -29.71 9.72
N TYR A 207 -5.92 -29.54 9.48
CA TYR A 207 -6.67 -30.36 8.54
C TYR A 207 -6.04 -30.31 7.12
N PRO A 208 -5.83 -31.43 6.41
CA PRO A 208 -5.07 -31.47 5.16
C PRO A 208 -5.51 -30.47 4.08
N LEU A 209 -6.81 -30.25 3.92
CA LEU A 209 -7.35 -29.25 2.98
C LEU A 209 -6.97 -27.80 3.34
N LEU A 210 -6.87 -27.50 4.63
CA LEU A 210 -6.46 -26.18 5.11
C LEU A 210 -4.95 -25.96 4.88
N PHE A 211 -4.15 -27.03 5.04
CA PHE A 211 -2.72 -27.04 4.72
C PHE A 211 -2.47 -26.77 3.23
N CYS A 212 -3.14 -27.49 2.32
CA CYS A 212 -3.06 -27.25 0.87
C CYS A 212 -3.38 -25.79 0.50
N ARG A 213 -4.37 -25.20 1.17
CA ARG A 213 -4.77 -23.82 0.95
C ARG A 213 -3.72 -22.81 1.44
N TYR A 214 -3.03 -23.07 2.54
CA TYR A 214 -1.92 -22.21 2.98
C TYR A 214 -0.73 -22.30 2.04
N LEU A 215 -0.37 -23.51 1.58
CA LEU A 215 0.67 -23.71 0.58
C LEU A 215 0.37 -22.97 -0.73
N PHE A 216 -0.88 -23.04 -1.20
CA PHE A 216 -1.29 -22.29 -2.39
C PHE A 216 -1.19 -20.78 -2.19
N LYS A 217 -1.58 -20.25 -1.03
CA LYS A 217 -1.43 -18.82 -0.75
C LYS A 217 0.03 -18.41 -0.70
N ALA A 218 0.88 -19.21 -0.06
CA ALA A 218 2.31 -18.93 0.05
C ALA A 218 2.97 -18.94 -1.34
N LYS A 219 2.81 -20.03 -2.12
CA LYS A 219 3.36 -20.14 -3.48
C LYS A 219 2.73 -19.16 -4.45
N GLY A 220 1.43 -18.90 -4.30
CA GLY A 220 0.70 -17.83 -4.95
C GLY A 220 1.47 -16.55 -4.75
N SER A 221 1.57 -16.06 -3.51
CA SER A 221 2.27 -14.82 -3.10
C SER A 221 3.77 -14.74 -3.45
N THR A 222 4.46 -15.86 -3.69
CA THR A 222 5.88 -15.86 -4.14
C THR A 222 6.04 -15.58 -5.64
N LYS A 223 5.06 -15.97 -6.49
CA LYS A 223 5.07 -15.66 -7.94
C LYS A 223 4.82 -14.17 -8.28
N TRP A 224 4.66 -13.30 -7.29
CA TRP A 224 4.45 -11.85 -7.43
C TRP A 224 5.76 -11.07 -7.32
N LEU A 225 6.87 -11.77 -7.02
CA LEU A 225 8.20 -11.23 -6.78
C LEU A 225 9.19 -11.60 -7.92
N CYS A 226 8.71 -12.19 -9.01
CA CYS A 226 9.52 -12.59 -10.17
C CYS A 226 8.84 -12.16 -11.46
#